data_AF-A2ET32-F1
#
_entry.id   AF-A2ET32-F1
#
_cell.length_a   1.000
_cell.length_b   1.000
_cell.length_c   1.000
_cell.angle_alpha   90.00
_cell.angle_beta   90.00
_cell.angle_gamma   90.00
#
_symmetry.space_group_name_H-M   'P 1'
#
loop_
_entity.id
_entity.type
_entity.pdbx_description
1 polymer ?
#
loop_
_entity_poly.entity_id
_entity_poly.type
_entity_poly.pdbx_seq_one_letter_code
_entity_poly.pdbx_strand_id
1 'polypeptide(L)'
;MESTGTSSSAKIDISQSMSSRLEGLIEVPITKQASDALIAMFNYFDNYAPKTPSFYEIVTYLRFFQLLGAAMMAPNRRIFQEGTLTYSAMSILSIEYHVIPVQVRFGNEDTIALIINCILIAFGAYLIVTAMIYHKTTNLPKLSMYILNFFMIFGPLYFIPVSAQFTGQLISAYFTNELKVTAIGIVAIISTIAALALYFWSLVASFALTLVFRPSSFFAADGMAQIKLMGCTTGVTFFTALTTYTSKNATAVLSVLTIFIYAYACSTCFNCSTSVKFTYLCMVMGGSILSMIVILANLYPILSGKPWGQFTSFFTYLAALLSSSLHTFS
;
A
#
# COMPACT_ATOMS: atom_id res chain seq x y z
N MET A 1 14.44 52.19 41.06
CA MET A 1 15.07 50.92 41.46
C MET A 1 13.97 50.03 42.01
N GLU A 2 13.39 49.18 41.18
CA GLU A 2 12.50 48.10 41.61
C GLU A 2 12.91 46.85 40.83
N SER A 3 13.38 45.84 41.55
CA SER A 3 13.79 44.54 41.03
C SER A 3 12.59 43.60 41.04
N THR A 4 12.00 43.33 39.89
CA THR A 4 10.95 42.31 39.77
C THR A 4 11.59 40.96 39.50
N GLY A 5 11.69 40.15 40.56
CA GLY A 5 12.24 38.80 40.53
C GLY A 5 11.37 37.82 39.74
N THR A 6 12.05 36.99 38.95
CA THR A 6 11.52 35.84 38.21
C THR A 6 11.47 34.62 39.12
N SER A 7 10.34 33.92 39.19
CA SER A 7 10.30 32.55 39.74
C SER A 7 9.03 31.80 39.38
N SER A 8 9.03 31.14 38.21
CA SER A 8 8.08 30.06 37.88
C SER A 8 8.58 29.18 36.72
N SER A 9 9.63 28.37 36.95
CA SER A 9 10.05 27.33 36.00
C SER A 9 10.83 26.20 36.67
N ALA A 10 10.18 25.44 37.56
CA ALA A 10 10.83 24.29 38.20
C ALA A 10 9.89 23.08 38.49
N LYS A 11 8.64 23.11 38.02
CA LYS A 11 7.65 22.06 38.36
C LYS A 11 7.37 21.03 37.26
N ILE A 12 7.95 21.19 36.06
CA ILE A 12 7.70 20.28 34.94
C ILE A 12 8.72 19.11 34.91
N ASP A 13 9.94 19.30 35.40
CA ASP A 13 11.01 18.28 35.28
C ASP A 13 10.91 17.11 36.28
N ILE A 14 10.15 17.27 37.38
CA ILE A 14 10.07 16.22 38.42
C ILE A 14 9.26 15.00 37.94
N SER A 15 8.22 15.19 37.12
CA SER A 15 7.38 14.07 36.63
C SER A 15 8.14 13.18 35.64
N GLN A 16 9.01 13.75 34.80
CA GLN A 16 9.86 12.99 33.88
C GLN A 16 10.95 12.19 34.64
N SER A 17 11.50 12.74 35.72
CA SER A 17 12.50 12.03 36.54
C SER A 17 11.95 10.88 37.37
N MET A 18 10.67 10.95 37.80
CA MET A 18 10.02 9.85 38.51
C MET A 18 9.62 8.70 37.58
N SER A 19 9.24 9.01 36.34
CA SER A 19 8.93 8.01 35.32
C SER A 19 10.12 7.07 35.09
N SER A 20 11.34 7.58 34.98
CA SER A 20 12.52 6.75 34.66
C SER A 20 12.95 5.78 35.78
N ARG A 21 12.69 6.10 37.05
CA ARG A 21 12.97 5.21 38.18
C ARG A 21 11.93 4.08 38.34
N LEU A 22 10.68 4.36 38.00
CA LEU A 22 9.59 3.37 38.03
C LEU A 22 9.58 2.46 36.80
N GLU A 23 10.14 2.92 35.68
CA GLU A 23 10.22 2.15 34.43
C GLU A 23 11.11 0.89 34.55
N GLY A 24 12.08 0.88 35.47
CA GLY A 24 12.84 -0.33 35.80
C GLY A 24 12.09 -1.34 36.68
N LEU A 25 10.95 -0.96 37.26
CA LEU A 25 10.14 -1.79 38.16
C LEU A 25 8.89 -2.36 37.46
N ILE A 26 8.53 -1.84 36.28
CA ILE A 26 7.35 -2.26 35.51
C ILE A 26 7.82 -2.83 34.18
N GLU A 27 7.55 -4.12 33.94
CA GLU A 27 7.83 -4.74 32.65
C GLU A 27 6.94 -4.13 31.55
N VAL A 28 7.53 -3.25 30.74
CA VAL A 28 6.86 -2.68 29.56
C VAL A 28 6.81 -3.74 28.46
N PRO A 29 5.63 -4.04 27.86
CA PRO A 29 5.54 -5.01 26.78
C PRO A 29 6.44 -4.66 25.59
N ILE A 30 7.06 -5.69 24.98
CA ILE A 30 7.98 -5.53 23.84
C ILE A 30 7.33 -4.78 22.68
N THR A 31 6.04 -5.03 22.42
CA THR A 31 5.28 -4.35 21.36
C THR A 31 5.18 -2.84 21.59
N LYS A 32 5.02 -2.42 22.84
CA LYS A 32 4.98 -1.00 23.21
C LYS A 32 6.37 -0.37 23.07
N GLN A 33 7.41 -1.04 23.57
CA GLN A 33 8.80 -0.58 23.39
C GLN A 33 9.16 -0.40 21.91
N ALA A 34 8.76 -1.34 21.05
CA ALA A 34 9.00 -1.26 19.62
C ALA A 34 8.19 -0.14 18.95
N SER A 35 6.95 0.10 19.39
CA SER A 35 6.14 1.24 18.93
C SER A 35 6.78 2.58 19.30
N ASP A 36 7.20 2.74 20.56
CA ASP A 36 7.83 3.97 21.05
C ASP A 36 9.16 4.24 20.32
N ALA A 37 9.94 3.18 20.08
CA ALA A 37 11.16 3.24 19.27
C ALA A 37 10.91 3.64 17.81
N LEU A 38 9.87 3.06 17.18
CA LEU A 38 9.47 3.44 15.82
C LEU A 38 9.07 4.92 15.76
N ILE A 39 8.24 5.39 16.67
CA ILE A 39 7.79 6.79 16.73
C ILE A 39 8.98 7.72 16.86
N ALA A 40 9.91 7.42 17.78
CA ALA A 40 11.13 8.20 17.95
C ALA A 40 11.97 8.26 16.67
N MET A 41 12.13 7.12 15.98
CA MET A 41 12.90 7.03 14.74
C MET A 41 12.22 7.77 13.58
N PHE A 42 10.90 7.68 13.42
CA PHE A 42 10.21 8.42 12.36
C PHE A 42 10.22 9.92 12.62
N ASN A 43 10.11 10.37 13.88
CA ASN A 43 10.34 11.77 14.23
C ASN A 43 11.75 12.22 13.88
N TYR A 44 12.75 11.35 14.04
CA TYR A 44 14.11 11.63 13.57
C TYR A 44 14.16 11.76 12.04
N PHE A 45 13.52 10.86 11.29
CA PHE A 45 13.45 10.95 9.82
C PHE A 45 12.80 12.25 9.35
N ASP A 46 11.70 12.68 9.97
CA ASP A 46 10.99 13.91 9.58
C ASP A 46 11.87 15.17 9.65
N ASN A 47 12.82 15.18 10.59
CA ASN A 47 13.70 16.31 10.86
C ASN A 47 15.03 16.21 10.11
N TYR A 48 15.63 15.02 10.01
CA TYR A 48 17.02 14.85 9.59
C TYR A 48 17.20 14.05 8.29
N ALA A 49 16.21 13.26 7.88
CA ALA A 49 16.32 12.49 6.64
C ALA A 49 16.25 13.42 5.41
N PRO A 50 16.90 13.05 4.29
CA PRO A 50 16.82 13.85 3.07
C PRO A 50 15.38 13.89 2.56
N LYS A 51 14.88 15.11 2.34
CA LYS A 51 13.59 15.31 1.70
C LYS A 51 13.79 15.20 0.19
N THR A 52 13.08 14.26 -0.44
CA THR A 52 13.11 14.06 -1.90
C THR A 52 11.73 14.30 -2.52
N PRO A 53 11.25 15.56 -2.62
CA PRO A 53 9.92 15.92 -3.16
C PRO A 53 9.56 15.19 -4.46
N SER A 54 10.47 15.19 -5.43
CA SER A 54 10.26 14.55 -6.74
C SER A 54 10.03 13.04 -6.63
N PHE A 55 10.71 12.37 -5.70
CA PHE A 55 10.52 10.93 -5.50
C PHE A 55 9.15 10.62 -4.89
N TYR A 56 8.66 11.45 -3.96
CA TYR A 56 7.30 11.30 -3.43
C TYR A 56 6.22 11.46 -4.52
N GLU A 57 6.44 12.38 -5.46
CA GLU A 57 5.54 12.56 -6.60
C GLU A 57 5.53 11.32 -7.50
N ILE A 58 6.70 10.78 -7.86
CA ILE A 58 6.81 9.53 -8.63
C ILE A 58 6.07 8.38 -7.94
N VAL A 59 6.29 8.18 -6.64
CA VAL A 59 5.60 7.11 -5.89
C VAL A 59 4.08 7.37 -5.82
N THR A 60 3.65 8.63 -5.77
CA THR A 60 2.22 8.97 -5.82
C THR A 60 1.59 8.53 -7.13
N TYR A 61 2.23 8.79 -8.28
CA TYR A 61 1.75 8.31 -9.58
C TYR A 61 1.73 6.78 -9.64
N LEU A 62 2.79 6.12 -9.18
CA LEU A 62 2.84 4.65 -9.14
C LEU A 62 1.70 4.06 -8.32
N ARG A 63 1.41 4.62 -7.13
CA ARG A 63 0.29 4.17 -6.30
C ARG A 63 -1.08 4.50 -6.90
N PHE A 64 -1.20 5.61 -7.62
CA PHE A 64 -2.40 5.91 -8.38
C PHE A 64 -2.65 4.85 -9.46
N PHE A 65 -1.61 4.45 -10.19
CA PHE A 65 -1.71 3.34 -11.14
C PHE A 65 -2.02 2.02 -10.44
N GLN A 66 -1.54 1.76 -9.22
CA GLN A 66 -1.95 0.59 -8.44
C GLN A 66 -3.45 0.58 -8.13
N LEU A 67 -3.97 1.72 -7.68
CA LEU A 67 -5.39 1.88 -7.39
C LEU A 67 -6.23 1.64 -8.65
N LEU A 68 -5.85 2.20 -9.80
CA LEU A 68 -6.57 2.04 -11.07
C LEU A 68 -6.38 0.65 -11.70
N GLY A 69 -5.16 0.14 -11.65
CA GLY A 69 -4.74 -1.09 -12.32
C GLY A 69 -5.35 -2.35 -11.71
N ALA A 70 -5.63 -2.35 -10.40
CA ALA A 70 -6.33 -3.46 -9.75
C ALA A 70 -7.73 -3.71 -10.36
N ALA A 71 -8.46 -2.66 -10.73
CA ALA A 71 -9.79 -2.76 -11.37
C ALA A 71 -9.77 -3.39 -12.76
N MET A 72 -8.60 -3.37 -13.42
CA MET A 72 -8.46 -3.96 -14.75
C MET A 72 -8.63 -5.46 -14.72
N MET A 73 -8.33 -6.13 -13.60
CA MET A 73 -8.36 -7.59 -13.52
C MET A 73 -7.53 -8.23 -14.66
N ALA A 74 -6.39 -7.62 -14.99
CA ALA A 74 -5.52 -8.04 -16.10
C ALA A 74 -5.20 -9.55 -16.17
N PRO A 75 -4.97 -10.27 -15.05
CA PRO A 75 -4.73 -11.72 -15.11
C PRO A 75 -6.00 -12.56 -15.37
N ASN A 76 -7.19 -11.98 -15.36
CA ASN A 76 -8.43 -12.73 -15.53
C ASN A 76 -8.67 -13.13 -17.00
N ARG A 77 -8.44 -14.41 -17.30
CA ARG A 77 -8.58 -15.01 -18.64
C ARG A 77 -10.00 -14.95 -19.21
N ARG A 78 -11.02 -14.78 -18.36
CA ARG A 78 -12.43 -14.63 -18.80
C ARG A 78 -12.69 -13.23 -19.36
N ILE A 79 -11.94 -12.24 -18.90
CA ILE A 79 -12.03 -10.85 -19.35
C ILE A 79 -11.12 -10.67 -20.57
N PHE A 80 -9.86 -11.09 -20.46
CA PHE A 80 -8.85 -10.96 -21.50
C PHE A 80 -8.36 -12.34 -21.94
N GLN A 81 -8.75 -12.75 -23.14
CA GLN A 81 -8.38 -14.05 -23.69
C GLN A 81 -6.88 -14.08 -24.05
N GLU A 82 -6.18 -15.11 -23.59
CA GLU A 82 -4.76 -15.33 -23.91
C GLU A 82 -4.53 -15.44 -25.43
N GLY A 83 -3.38 -14.97 -25.91
CA GLY A 83 -3.04 -14.95 -27.33
C GLY A 83 -3.65 -13.79 -28.13
N THR A 84 -4.51 -12.97 -27.53
CA THR A 84 -5.05 -11.77 -28.19
C THR A 84 -4.14 -10.55 -28.06
N LEU A 85 -4.29 -9.58 -28.98
CA LEU A 85 -3.60 -8.28 -28.88
C LEU A 85 -3.97 -7.55 -27.58
N THR A 86 -5.25 -7.58 -27.18
CA THR A 86 -5.72 -6.98 -25.93
C THR A 86 -5.01 -7.56 -24.72
N TYR A 87 -4.87 -8.88 -24.63
CA TYR A 87 -4.16 -9.51 -23.52
C TYR A 87 -2.69 -9.11 -23.47
N SER A 88 -2.03 -9.03 -24.64
CA SER A 88 -0.64 -8.57 -24.74
C SER A 88 -0.49 -7.11 -24.30
N ALA A 89 -1.38 -6.23 -24.74
CA ALA A 89 -1.39 -4.82 -24.34
C ALA A 89 -1.65 -4.67 -22.84
N MET A 90 -2.67 -5.35 -22.30
CA MET A 90 -2.98 -5.32 -20.87
C MET A 90 -1.83 -5.85 -20.02
N SER A 91 -1.10 -6.84 -20.51
CA SER A 91 0.07 -7.34 -19.80
C SER A 91 1.22 -6.35 -19.75
N ILE A 92 1.49 -5.63 -20.85
CA ILE A 92 2.50 -4.55 -20.85
C ILE A 92 2.08 -3.44 -19.89
N LEU A 93 0.82 -2.99 -19.97
CA LEU A 93 0.26 -1.98 -19.07
C LEU A 93 0.33 -2.39 -17.61
N SER A 94 0.24 -3.69 -17.32
CA SER A 94 0.33 -4.22 -15.96
C SER A 94 1.67 -4.00 -15.25
N ILE A 95 2.73 -3.69 -16.01
CA ILE A 95 4.05 -3.36 -15.46
C ILE A 95 3.98 -2.08 -14.63
N GLU A 96 3.19 -1.09 -15.05
CA GLU A 96 3.10 0.21 -14.37
C GLU A 96 2.58 0.08 -12.93
N TYR A 97 1.71 -0.91 -12.67
CA TYR A 97 1.06 -1.07 -11.38
C TYR A 97 1.42 -2.36 -10.60
N HIS A 98 2.07 -3.34 -11.22
CA HIS A 98 2.48 -4.58 -10.54
C HIS A 98 3.92 -5.03 -10.87
N VAL A 99 4.70 -4.24 -11.61
CA VAL A 99 6.10 -4.47 -12.05
C VAL A 99 6.27 -5.65 -13.01
N ILE A 100 5.53 -6.73 -12.82
CA ILE A 100 5.74 -7.99 -13.52
C ILE A 100 4.62 -8.15 -14.56
N PRO A 101 4.93 -8.35 -15.85
CA PRO A 101 3.91 -8.55 -16.87
C PRO A 101 3.13 -9.83 -16.60
N VAL A 102 1.82 -9.81 -16.90
CA VAL A 102 0.88 -10.94 -16.69
C VAL A 102 1.40 -12.25 -17.30
N GLN A 103 2.04 -12.25 -18.48
CA GLN A 103 2.50 -13.49 -19.11
C GLN A 103 3.54 -14.26 -18.30
N VAL A 104 4.34 -13.56 -17.49
CA VAL A 104 5.40 -14.19 -16.67
C VAL A 104 4.87 -14.66 -15.32
N ARG A 105 3.69 -14.18 -14.90
CA ARG A 105 3.10 -14.51 -13.59
C ARG A 105 2.62 -15.95 -13.52
N PHE A 106 1.95 -16.41 -14.57
CA PHE A 106 1.35 -17.74 -14.63
C PHE A 106 2.41 -18.84 -14.46
N GLY A 107 2.29 -19.61 -13.38
CA GLY A 107 3.22 -20.69 -13.02
C GLY A 107 4.44 -20.25 -12.19
N ASN A 108 4.62 -18.95 -11.94
CA ASN A 108 5.71 -18.40 -11.12
C ASN A 108 5.19 -17.58 -9.92
N GLU A 109 3.88 -17.62 -9.64
CA GLU A 109 3.24 -16.75 -8.66
C GLU A 109 3.83 -16.94 -7.25
N ASP A 110 4.14 -18.18 -6.86
CA ASP A 110 4.71 -18.53 -5.56
C ASP A 110 6.13 -17.98 -5.38
N THR A 111 6.96 -18.15 -6.39
CA THR A 111 8.36 -17.70 -6.42
C THR A 111 8.42 -16.18 -6.39
N ILE A 112 7.60 -15.52 -7.20
CA ILE A 112 7.52 -14.06 -7.24
C ILE A 112 7.04 -13.50 -5.89
N ALA A 113 5.96 -14.04 -5.33
CA ALA A 113 5.44 -13.63 -4.03
C ALA A 113 6.50 -13.77 -2.94
N LEU A 114 7.22 -14.90 -2.93
CA LEU A 114 8.26 -15.16 -1.94
C LEU A 114 9.41 -14.16 -2.04
N ILE A 115 9.90 -13.83 -3.24
CA ILE A 115 10.98 -12.84 -3.43
C ILE A 115 10.56 -11.48 -2.89
N ILE A 116 9.35 -11.02 -3.23
CA ILE A 116 8.82 -9.73 -2.78
C ILE A 116 8.68 -9.73 -1.24
N ASN A 117 8.15 -10.82 -0.67
CA ASN A 117 7.99 -10.95 0.77
C ASN A 117 9.33 -11.04 1.52
N CYS A 118 10.34 -11.69 0.97
CA CYS A 118 11.68 -11.71 1.56
C CYS A 118 12.26 -10.29 1.64
N ILE A 119 12.11 -9.48 0.59
CA ILE A 119 12.53 -8.08 0.59
C ILE A 119 11.78 -7.30 1.67
N LEU A 120 10.44 -7.41 1.69
CA LEU A 120 9.59 -6.75 2.68
C LEU A 120 9.96 -7.15 4.12
N ILE A 121 10.07 -8.44 4.42
CA ILE A 121 10.38 -8.91 5.77
C ILE A 121 11.80 -8.51 6.19
N ALA A 122 12.79 -8.61 5.29
CA ALA A 122 14.17 -8.22 5.59
C ALA A 122 14.27 -6.72 5.94
N PHE A 123 13.66 -5.85 5.14
CA PHE A 123 13.64 -4.41 5.42
C PHE A 123 12.77 -4.05 6.62
N GLY A 124 11.68 -4.79 6.86
CA GLY A 124 10.84 -4.63 8.05
C GLY A 124 11.59 -4.98 9.33
N ALA A 125 12.32 -6.10 9.34
CA ALA A 125 13.19 -6.46 10.46
C ALA A 125 14.31 -5.42 10.66
N TYR A 126 14.94 -4.97 9.56
CA TYR A 126 15.97 -3.93 9.62
C TYR A 126 15.43 -2.61 10.19
N LEU A 127 14.20 -2.23 9.83
CA LEU A 127 13.50 -1.06 10.38
C LEU A 127 13.33 -1.17 11.90
N ILE A 128 12.80 -2.29 12.41
CA ILE A 128 12.56 -2.50 13.85
C ILE A 128 13.87 -2.53 14.62
N VAL A 129 14.86 -3.28 14.16
CA VAL A 129 16.18 -3.35 14.83
C VAL A 129 16.82 -1.97 14.91
N THR A 130 16.78 -1.23 13.80
CA THR A 130 17.35 0.13 13.73
C THR A 130 16.61 1.09 14.65
N ALA A 131 15.28 1.01 14.72
CA ALA A 131 14.48 1.81 15.64
C ALA A 131 14.85 1.53 17.10
N MET A 132 15.00 0.25 17.47
CA MET A 132 15.39 -0.14 18.83
C MET A 132 16.81 0.32 19.20
N ILE A 133 17.75 0.29 18.24
CA ILE A 133 19.11 0.83 18.44
C ILE A 133 19.04 2.35 18.63
N TYR A 134 18.30 3.05 17.78
CA TYR A 134 18.14 4.50 17.86
C TYR A 134 17.50 4.93 19.18
N HIS A 135 16.47 4.23 19.64
CA HIS A 135 15.82 4.51 20.92
C HIS A 135 16.79 4.40 22.11
N LYS A 136 17.75 3.48 22.07
CA LYS A 136 18.74 3.29 23.14
C LYS A 136 19.93 4.26 23.07
N THR A 137 20.36 4.60 21.86
CA THR A 137 21.64 5.29 21.64
C THR A 137 21.49 6.74 21.20
N THR A 138 20.28 7.15 20.80
CA THR A 138 19.95 8.45 20.18
C THR A 138 20.81 8.82 18.97
N ASN A 139 21.56 7.85 18.42
CA ASN A 139 22.46 8.02 17.30
C ASN A 139 22.12 7.00 16.22
N LEU A 140 21.99 7.49 14.98
CA LEU A 140 21.69 6.66 13.83
C LEU A 140 22.76 6.84 12.76
N PRO A 141 23.37 5.75 12.24
CA PRO A 141 24.27 5.85 11.11
C PRO A 141 23.57 6.50 9.91
N LYS A 142 24.23 7.47 9.28
CA LYS A 142 23.69 8.19 8.12
C LYS A 142 23.22 7.24 7.02
N LEU A 143 23.98 6.18 6.75
CA LEU A 143 23.63 5.18 5.73
C LEU A 143 22.28 4.49 6.04
N SER A 144 22.06 4.09 7.29
CA SER A 144 20.79 3.48 7.72
C SER A 144 19.62 4.44 7.56
N MET A 145 19.82 5.71 7.90
CA MET A 145 18.84 6.77 7.67
C MET A 145 18.47 6.90 6.18
N TYR A 146 19.46 6.97 5.28
CA TYR A 146 19.22 7.08 3.84
C TYR A 146 18.45 5.88 3.28
N ILE A 147 18.91 4.66 3.59
CA ILE A 147 18.33 3.42 3.08
C ILE A 147 16.90 3.23 3.59
N LEU A 148 16.67 3.38 4.90
CA LEU A 148 15.35 3.18 5.49
C LEU A 148 14.37 4.29 5.10
N ASN A 149 14.82 5.55 5.03
CA ASN A 149 13.96 6.63 4.55
C ASN A 149 13.53 6.34 3.11
N PHE A 150 14.47 6.05 2.20
CA PHE A 150 14.14 5.70 0.81
C PHE A 150 13.16 4.52 0.73
N PHE A 151 13.44 3.46 1.49
CA PHE A 151 12.59 2.28 1.50
C PHE A 151 11.20 2.57 2.07
N MET A 152 11.06 3.35 3.15
CA MET A 152 9.75 3.68 3.73
C MET A 152 8.88 4.56 2.82
N ILE A 153 9.49 5.32 1.91
CA ILE A 153 8.75 6.14 0.94
C ILE A 153 8.07 5.27 -0.12
N PHE A 154 8.74 4.22 -0.59
CA PHE A 154 8.29 3.42 -1.74
C PHE A 154 7.92 1.98 -1.36
N GLY A 155 8.80 1.28 -0.65
CA GLY A 155 8.76 -0.16 -0.44
C GLY A 155 7.43 -0.68 0.10
N PRO A 156 7.03 -0.34 1.34
CA PRO A 156 5.79 -0.87 1.92
C PRO A 156 4.55 -0.42 1.16
N LEU A 157 4.53 0.84 0.72
CA LEU A 157 3.36 1.44 0.08
C LEU A 157 3.08 0.88 -1.31
N TYR A 158 4.12 0.41 -2.00
CA TYR A 158 4.03 -0.15 -3.33
C TYR A 158 4.04 -1.68 -3.32
N PHE A 159 4.99 -2.34 -2.61
CA PHE A 159 5.14 -3.80 -2.66
C PHE A 159 4.08 -4.58 -1.89
N ILE A 160 3.40 -4.00 -0.89
CA ILE A 160 2.35 -4.73 -0.16
C ILE A 160 1.13 -5.02 -1.04
N PRO A 161 0.57 -4.04 -1.78
CA PRO A 161 -0.45 -4.34 -2.79
C PRO A 161 0.02 -5.41 -3.79
N VAL A 162 1.26 -5.33 -4.29
CA VAL A 162 1.80 -6.33 -5.22
C VAL A 162 1.88 -7.72 -4.58
N SER A 163 2.32 -7.84 -3.33
CA SER A 163 2.35 -9.12 -2.61
C SER A 163 0.94 -9.69 -2.39
N ALA A 164 -0.02 -8.82 -2.05
CA ALA A 164 -1.43 -9.20 -1.92
C ALA A 164 -2.03 -9.69 -3.26
N GLN A 165 -1.63 -9.10 -4.40
CA GLN A 165 -2.01 -9.56 -5.74
C GLN A 165 -1.60 -11.03 -5.97
N PHE A 166 -0.33 -11.37 -5.74
CA PHE A 166 0.15 -12.74 -5.98
C PHE A 166 -0.46 -13.74 -4.98
N THR A 167 -0.69 -13.30 -3.74
CA THR A 167 -1.38 -14.11 -2.72
C THR A 167 -2.82 -14.40 -3.14
N GLY A 168 -3.57 -13.42 -3.66
CA GLY A 168 -4.92 -13.65 -4.19
C GLY A 168 -4.93 -14.60 -5.39
N GLN A 169 -3.95 -14.50 -6.29
CA GLN A 169 -3.79 -15.44 -7.41
C GLN A 169 -3.52 -16.86 -6.93
N LEU A 170 -2.55 -17.06 -6.02
CA LEU A 170 -2.22 -18.37 -5.45
C LEU A 170 -3.42 -19.01 -4.75
N ILE A 171 -4.10 -18.24 -3.91
CA ILE A 171 -5.28 -18.71 -3.18
C ILE A 171 -6.36 -19.15 -4.18
N SER A 172 -6.68 -18.33 -5.18
CA SER A 172 -7.68 -18.69 -6.18
C SER A 172 -7.28 -19.91 -7.02
N ALA A 173 -5.99 -20.07 -7.37
CA ALA A 173 -5.48 -21.24 -8.09
C ALA A 173 -5.60 -22.53 -7.27
N TYR A 174 -5.30 -22.46 -5.97
CA TYR A 174 -5.41 -23.61 -5.06
C TYR A 174 -6.87 -24.00 -4.81
N PHE A 175 -7.76 -23.02 -4.61
CA PHE A 175 -9.19 -23.29 -4.44
C PHE A 175 -9.84 -23.94 -5.67
N THR A 176 -9.31 -23.65 -6.86
CA THR A 176 -9.85 -24.18 -8.13
C THR A 176 -9.10 -25.41 -8.64
N ASN A 177 -8.05 -25.85 -7.94
CA ASN A 177 -7.15 -26.93 -8.34
C ASN A 177 -6.42 -26.70 -9.68
N GLU A 178 -6.30 -25.45 -10.11
CA GLU A 178 -5.50 -25.09 -11.31
C GLU A 178 -4.00 -25.25 -11.05
N LEU A 179 -3.57 -24.98 -9.81
CA LEU A 179 -2.21 -25.26 -9.35
C LEU A 179 -2.23 -26.25 -8.19
N LYS A 180 -1.27 -27.17 -8.16
CA LYS A 180 -1.06 -28.05 -7.01
C LYS A 180 -0.55 -27.23 -5.84
N VAL A 181 -1.08 -27.50 -4.65
CA VAL A 181 -0.63 -26.85 -3.41
C VAL A 181 0.83 -27.24 -3.16
N THR A 182 1.73 -26.26 -3.16
CA THR A 182 3.16 -26.44 -2.86
C THR A 182 3.49 -25.86 -1.49
N ALA A 183 4.49 -26.44 -0.82
CA ALA A 183 4.98 -25.88 0.45
C ALA A 183 5.49 -24.44 0.27
N ILE A 184 6.13 -24.15 -0.86
CA ILE A 184 6.62 -22.81 -1.22
C ILE A 184 5.47 -21.82 -1.30
N GLY A 185 4.35 -22.16 -1.96
CA GLY A 185 3.20 -21.27 -2.04
C GLY A 185 2.51 -21.05 -0.70
N ILE A 186 2.44 -22.06 0.18
CA ILE A 186 1.94 -21.87 1.55
C ILE A 186 2.83 -20.89 2.32
N VAL A 187 4.16 -21.06 2.27
CA VAL A 187 5.11 -20.14 2.89
C VAL A 187 4.98 -18.73 2.32
N ALA A 188 4.80 -18.60 1.01
CA ALA A 188 4.55 -17.32 0.35
C ALA A 188 3.30 -16.64 0.90
N ILE A 189 2.17 -17.34 1.01
CA ILE A 189 0.92 -16.80 1.59
C ILE A 189 1.11 -16.36 3.05
N ILE A 190 1.72 -17.19 3.90
CA ILE A 190 1.96 -16.87 5.32
C ILE A 190 2.90 -15.65 5.44
N SER A 191 3.96 -15.61 4.64
CA SER A 191 4.90 -14.49 4.63
C SER A 191 4.25 -13.18 4.16
N THR A 192 3.30 -13.22 3.22
CA THR A 192 2.51 -12.04 2.84
C THR A 192 1.69 -11.52 4.01
N ILE A 193 1.00 -12.41 4.74
CA ILE A 193 0.18 -12.03 5.90
C ILE A 193 1.08 -11.41 6.98
N ALA A 194 2.24 -12.01 7.24
CA ALA A 194 3.21 -11.48 8.19
C ALA A 194 3.75 -10.10 7.77
N ALA A 195 4.12 -9.93 6.50
CA ALA A 195 4.57 -8.65 5.96
C ALA A 195 3.47 -7.57 6.04
N LEU A 196 2.23 -7.92 5.68
CA LEU A 196 1.09 -7.02 5.78
C LEU A 196 0.85 -6.61 7.23
N ALA A 197 0.83 -7.55 8.17
CA ALA A 197 0.66 -7.25 9.59
C ALA A 197 1.78 -6.35 10.13
N LEU A 198 3.04 -6.67 9.82
CA LEU A 198 4.21 -5.90 10.26
C LEU A 198 4.14 -4.44 9.80
N TYR A 199 3.85 -4.21 8.52
CA TYR A 199 3.86 -2.86 7.97
C TYR A 199 2.59 -2.07 8.27
N PHE A 200 1.41 -2.70 8.30
CA PHE A 200 0.21 -2.01 8.79
C PHE A 200 0.38 -1.59 10.26
N TRP A 201 0.90 -2.48 11.11
CA TRP A 201 1.21 -2.14 12.49
C TRP A 201 2.25 -1.02 12.58
N SER A 202 3.35 -1.11 11.82
CA SER A 202 4.39 -0.08 11.82
C SER A 202 3.86 1.29 11.38
N LEU A 203 3.01 1.32 10.34
CA LEU A 203 2.38 2.56 9.86
C LEU A 203 1.40 3.11 10.90
N VAL A 204 0.51 2.29 11.46
CA VAL A 204 -0.41 2.72 12.52
C VAL A 204 0.36 3.29 13.71
N ALA A 205 1.37 2.57 14.21
CA ALA A 205 2.20 3.02 15.32
C ALA A 205 2.87 4.38 15.02
N SER A 206 3.37 4.55 13.80
CA SER A 206 4.12 5.74 13.41
C SER A 206 3.23 6.95 13.12
N PHE A 207 2.03 6.74 12.57
CA PHE A 207 1.14 7.79 12.10
C PHE A 207 0.05 8.16 13.11
N ALA A 208 -0.35 7.27 14.02
CA ALA A 208 -1.45 7.53 14.96
C ALA A 208 -1.11 8.53 16.07
N LEU A 209 0.18 8.76 16.35
CA LEU A 209 0.62 9.52 17.52
C LEU A 209 1.31 10.84 17.18
N THR A 210 1.50 11.15 15.90
CA THR A 210 2.22 12.35 15.45
C THR A 210 1.35 13.21 14.55
N LEU A 211 1.09 14.47 14.95
CA LEU A 211 0.45 15.50 14.11
C LEU A 211 1.40 16.12 13.06
N VAL A 212 2.50 15.43 12.76
CA VAL A 212 3.50 15.94 11.82
C VAL A 212 3.05 15.63 10.39
N PHE A 213 3.00 16.66 9.54
CA PHE A 213 2.79 16.51 8.11
C PHE A 213 3.97 15.77 7.49
N ARG A 214 3.85 14.45 7.37
CA ARG A 214 4.88 13.63 6.74
C ARG A 214 4.72 13.68 5.23
N PRO A 215 5.74 14.10 4.47
CA PRO A 215 5.73 13.87 3.04
C PRO A 215 5.69 12.36 2.82
N SER A 216 4.52 11.86 2.46
CA SER A 216 4.30 10.51 1.94
C SER A 216 3.56 10.65 0.62
N SER A 217 3.47 9.56 -0.14
CA SER A 217 2.63 9.55 -1.36
C SER A 217 1.18 9.99 -1.05
N PHE A 218 0.58 10.77 -1.95
CA PHE A 218 -0.70 11.50 -1.77
C PHE A 218 -0.74 12.58 -0.68
N PHE A 219 0.41 12.92 -0.08
CA PHE A 219 0.63 13.96 0.93
C PHE A 219 -0.63 14.29 1.77
N ALA A 220 -0.98 13.32 2.62
CA ALA A 220 -2.14 13.43 3.47
C ALA A 220 -1.83 14.27 4.72
N ALA A 221 -2.80 15.08 5.14
CA ALA A 221 -2.71 15.86 6.36
C ALA A 221 -2.88 14.98 7.61
N ASP A 222 -3.72 13.94 7.51
CA ASP A 222 -3.91 12.93 8.53
C ASP A 222 -3.31 11.57 8.09
N GLY A 223 -2.56 10.94 8.97
CA GLY A 223 -1.99 9.61 8.77
C GLY A 223 -3.06 8.52 8.59
N MET A 224 -4.26 8.69 9.18
CA MET A 224 -5.34 7.73 9.00
C MET A 224 -5.86 7.68 7.56
N ALA A 225 -5.84 8.79 6.83
CA ALA A 225 -6.21 8.80 5.41
C ALA A 225 -5.25 7.95 4.58
N GLN A 226 -3.95 8.02 4.87
CA GLN A 226 -2.91 7.23 4.21
C GLN A 226 -3.03 5.73 4.52
N ILE A 227 -3.28 5.37 5.78
CA ILE A 227 -3.51 3.97 6.20
C ILE A 227 -4.77 3.41 5.53
N LYS A 228 -5.86 4.18 5.52
CA LYS A 228 -7.12 3.81 4.87
C LYS A 228 -6.93 3.60 3.37
N LEU A 229 -6.23 4.51 2.68
CA LEU A 229 -5.95 4.37 1.26
C LEU A 229 -5.08 3.15 0.95
N MET A 230 -4.06 2.88 1.77
CA MET A 230 -3.25 1.67 1.63
C MET A 230 -4.05 0.39 1.89
N GLY A 231 -4.90 0.38 2.91
CA GLY A 231 -5.85 -0.70 3.21
C GLY A 231 -6.79 -0.98 2.05
N CYS A 232 -7.41 0.07 1.50
CA CYS A 232 -8.30 -0.05 0.35
C CYS A 232 -7.55 -0.57 -0.88
N THR A 233 -6.40 0.00 -1.21
CA THR A 233 -5.59 -0.41 -2.38
C THR A 233 -5.18 -1.87 -2.27
N THR A 234 -4.71 -2.30 -1.08
CA THR A 234 -4.33 -3.70 -0.84
C THR A 234 -5.54 -4.62 -0.93
N GLY A 235 -6.68 -4.21 -0.37
CA GLY A 235 -7.93 -4.95 -0.41
C GLY A 235 -8.44 -5.14 -1.85
N VAL A 236 -8.59 -4.06 -2.62
CA VAL A 236 -9.04 -4.16 -4.02
C VAL A 236 -8.12 -5.05 -4.83
N THR A 237 -6.80 -4.90 -4.66
CA THR A 237 -5.80 -5.71 -5.36
C THR A 237 -5.93 -7.19 -5.01
N PHE A 238 -6.11 -7.52 -3.73
CA PHE A 238 -6.33 -8.90 -3.29
C PHE A 238 -7.61 -9.51 -3.87
N PHE A 239 -8.75 -8.79 -3.77
CA PHE A 239 -10.03 -9.31 -4.23
C PHE A 239 -10.11 -9.41 -5.76
N THR A 240 -9.53 -8.47 -6.51
CA THR A 240 -9.44 -8.61 -7.96
C THR A 240 -8.50 -9.73 -8.37
N ALA A 241 -7.40 -9.95 -7.66
CA ALA A 241 -6.52 -11.10 -7.89
C ALA A 241 -7.22 -12.45 -7.66
N LEU A 242 -8.08 -12.57 -6.65
CA LEU A 242 -8.89 -13.78 -6.42
C LEU A 242 -9.82 -14.11 -7.60
N THR A 243 -10.11 -13.16 -8.48
CA THR A 243 -10.95 -13.41 -9.67
C THR A 243 -10.25 -14.23 -10.75
N THR A 244 -8.92 -14.39 -10.68
CA THR A 244 -8.07 -14.92 -11.76
C THR A 244 -8.48 -16.33 -12.19
N TYR A 245 -8.59 -17.25 -11.24
CA TYR A 245 -8.86 -18.67 -11.51
C TYR A 245 -10.29 -19.09 -11.12
N THR A 246 -11.07 -18.18 -10.53
CA THR A 246 -12.37 -18.54 -9.96
C THR A 246 -13.46 -18.80 -11.00
N SER A 247 -14.52 -19.47 -10.56
CA SER A 247 -15.71 -19.69 -11.38
C SER A 247 -16.42 -18.37 -11.69
N LYS A 248 -17.13 -18.33 -12.81
CA LYS A 248 -17.89 -17.16 -13.29
C LYS A 248 -18.69 -16.45 -12.17
N ASN A 249 -19.41 -17.23 -11.37
CA ASN A 249 -20.28 -16.69 -10.31
C ASN A 249 -19.45 -16.11 -9.16
N ALA A 250 -18.38 -16.81 -8.75
CA ALA A 250 -17.48 -16.33 -7.71
C ALA A 250 -16.76 -15.04 -8.16
N THR A 251 -16.28 -15.00 -9.41
CA THR A 251 -15.69 -13.80 -10.02
C THR A 251 -16.67 -12.63 -9.98
N ALA A 252 -17.93 -12.82 -10.37
CA ALA A 252 -18.93 -11.74 -10.33
C ALA A 252 -19.17 -11.21 -8.90
N VAL A 253 -19.27 -12.10 -7.90
CA VAL A 253 -19.45 -11.71 -6.49
C VAL A 253 -18.23 -10.94 -5.97
N LEU A 254 -17.01 -11.41 -6.26
CA LEU A 254 -15.77 -10.74 -5.87
C LEU A 254 -15.62 -9.36 -6.55
N SER A 255 -16.02 -9.24 -7.81
CA SER A 255 -16.07 -7.96 -8.53
C SER A 255 -17.02 -6.97 -7.84
N VAL A 256 -18.22 -7.40 -7.46
CA VAL A 256 -19.18 -6.56 -6.72
C VAL A 256 -18.63 -6.15 -5.36
N LEU A 257 -18.00 -7.06 -4.62
CA LEU A 257 -17.33 -6.74 -3.35
C LEU A 257 -16.24 -5.67 -3.54
N THR A 258 -15.45 -5.79 -4.62
CA THR A 258 -14.40 -4.82 -4.95
C THR A 258 -14.96 -3.43 -5.21
N ILE A 259 -16.14 -3.30 -5.86
CA ILE A 259 -16.81 -2.01 -6.05
C ILE A 259 -17.09 -1.32 -4.71
N PHE A 260 -17.56 -2.07 -3.71
CA PHE A 260 -17.80 -1.51 -2.37
C PHE A 260 -16.51 -1.02 -1.69
N ILE A 261 -15.39 -1.71 -1.90
CA ILE A 261 -14.09 -1.27 -1.36
C ILE A 261 -13.61 0.00 -2.06
N TYR A 262 -13.81 0.15 -3.38
CA TYR A 262 -13.54 1.42 -4.07
C TYR A 262 -14.47 2.54 -3.61
N ALA A 263 -15.75 2.27 -3.37
CA ALA A 263 -16.66 3.26 -2.80
C ALA A 263 -16.22 3.69 -1.39
N TYR A 264 -15.73 2.74 -0.57
CA TYR A 264 -15.11 3.05 0.70
C TYR A 264 -13.80 3.84 0.53
N ALA A 265 -13.01 3.55 -0.49
CA ALA A 265 -11.83 4.34 -0.84
C ALA A 265 -12.20 5.80 -1.16
N CYS A 266 -13.28 6.08 -1.90
CA CYS A 266 -13.75 7.45 -2.12
C CYS A 266 -13.97 8.23 -0.82
N SER A 267 -14.41 7.54 0.25
CA SER A 267 -14.62 8.18 1.55
C SER A 267 -13.32 8.65 2.23
N THR A 268 -12.13 8.28 1.73
CA THR A 268 -10.87 8.90 2.21
C THR A 268 -10.82 10.39 1.89
N CYS A 269 -11.50 10.83 0.82
CA CYS A 269 -11.49 12.21 0.34
C CYS A 269 -12.40 13.14 1.15
N PHE A 270 -13.33 12.58 1.93
CA PHE A 270 -14.28 13.33 2.76
C PHE A 270 -13.94 13.32 4.26
N ASN A 271 -12.87 12.65 4.68
CA ASN A 271 -12.41 12.71 6.06
C ASN A 271 -11.92 14.13 6.42
N CYS A 272 -11.85 14.48 7.70
CA CYS A 272 -11.16 15.72 8.08
C CYS A 272 -9.67 15.57 7.76
N SER A 273 -9.04 16.58 7.14
CA SER A 273 -7.59 16.59 6.83
C SER A 273 -7.13 15.50 5.84
N THR A 274 -7.69 15.49 4.63
CA THR A 274 -7.36 14.49 3.59
C THR A 274 -6.04 14.79 2.87
N SER A 275 -6.06 15.24 1.61
CA SER A 275 -4.87 15.57 0.84
C SER A 275 -4.63 17.08 0.86
N VAL A 276 -3.36 17.49 1.00
CA VAL A 276 -3.00 18.91 0.99
C VAL A 276 -3.13 19.51 -0.41
N LYS A 277 -2.82 18.73 -1.47
CA LYS A 277 -2.96 19.16 -2.87
C LYS A 277 -4.29 18.66 -3.44
N PHE A 278 -5.02 19.54 -4.11
CA PHE A 278 -6.26 19.20 -4.82
C PHE A 278 -6.05 18.11 -5.89
N THR A 279 -4.92 18.14 -6.60
CA THR A 279 -4.55 17.12 -7.59
C THR A 279 -4.57 15.70 -7.01
N TYR A 280 -4.04 15.50 -5.80
CA TYR A 280 -4.01 14.19 -5.15
C TYR A 280 -5.41 13.71 -4.76
N LEU A 281 -6.27 14.65 -4.32
CA LEU A 281 -7.67 14.37 -4.04
C LEU A 281 -8.41 13.91 -5.30
N CYS A 282 -8.20 14.61 -6.42
CA CYS A 282 -8.76 14.26 -7.73
C CYS A 282 -8.26 12.89 -8.21
N MET A 283 -6.98 12.57 -8.01
CA MET A 283 -6.43 11.26 -8.36
C MET A 283 -7.07 10.13 -7.54
N VAL A 284 -7.20 10.27 -6.23
CA VAL A 284 -7.80 9.22 -5.38
C VAL A 284 -9.29 9.06 -5.69
N MET A 285 -10.04 10.17 -5.75
CA MET A 285 -11.49 10.14 -6.00
C MET A 285 -11.79 9.69 -7.44
N GLY A 286 -11.17 10.34 -8.43
CA GLY A 286 -11.34 10.02 -9.84
C GLY A 286 -10.86 8.61 -10.18
N GLY A 287 -9.71 8.20 -9.64
CA GLY A 287 -9.19 6.84 -9.78
C GLY A 287 -10.13 5.79 -9.21
N SER A 288 -10.73 6.05 -8.04
CA SER A 288 -11.70 5.13 -7.42
C SER A 288 -13.01 5.05 -8.20
N ILE A 289 -13.57 6.18 -8.65
CA ILE A 289 -14.79 6.21 -9.48
C ILE A 289 -14.56 5.52 -10.81
N LEU A 290 -13.46 5.83 -11.49
CA LEU A 290 -13.10 5.21 -12.76
C LEU A 290 -12.91 3.69 -12.60
N SER A 291 -12.27 3.26 -11.52
CA SER A 291 -12.10 1.85 -11.18
C SER A 291 -13.43 1.12 -10.99
N MET A 292 -14.40 1.75 -10.31
CA MET A 292 -15.76 1.18 -10.18
C MET A 292 -16.42 1.01 -11.55
N ILE A 293 -16.34 2.02 -12.41
CA ILE A 293 -16.91 1.96 -13.78
C ILE A 293 -16.25 0.84 -14.59
N VAL A 294 -14.92 0.70 -14.49
CA VAL A 294 -14.19 -0.36 -15.19
C VAL A 294 -14.60 -1.74 -14.69
N ILE A 295 -14.75 -1.94 -13.38
CA ILE A 295 -15.22 -3.22 -12.84
C ILE A 295 -16.65 -3.51 -13.30
N LEU A 296 -17.54 -2.52 -13.30
CA LEU A 296 -18.90 -2.65 -13.83
C LEU A 296 -18.89 -3.04 -15.32
N ALA A 297 -18.01 -2.45 -16.13
CA ALA A 297 -17.84 -2.84 -17.52
C ALA A 297 -17.32 -4.28 -17.64
N ASN A 298 -16.36 -4.68 -16.79
CA ASN A 298 -15.81 -6.03 -16.75
C ASN A 298 -16.82 -7.09 -16.28
N LEU A 299 -17.93 -6.72 -15.62
CA LEU A 299 -19.01 -7.67 -15.34
C LEU A 299 -19.68 -8.18 -16.63
N TYR A 300 -19.69 -7.41 -17.72
CA TYR A 300 -20.27 -7.85 -18.99
C TYR A 300 -19.58 -9.10 -19.57
N PRO A 301 -18.25 -9.14 -19.81
CA PRO A 301 -17.60 -10.35 -20.32
C PRO A 301 -17.68 -11.51 -19.32
N ILE A 302 -17.63 -11.25 -18.01
CA ILE A 302 -17.81 -12.27 -16.97
C ILE A 302 -19.19 -12.93 -17.09
N LEU A 303 -20.27 -12.12 -17.15
CA LEU A 303 -21.64 -12.62 -17.15
C LEU A 303 -22.09 -13.17 -18.51
N SER A 304 -21.62 -12.61 -19.62
CA SER A 304 -21.94 -13.11 -20.96
C SER A 304 -21.09 -14.33 -21.34
N GLY A 305 -19.94 -14.54 -20.70
CA GLY A 305 -18.96 -15.55 -21.09
C GLY A 305 -18.24 -15.23 -22.40
N LYS A 306 -18.40 -14.00 -22.91
CA LYS A 306 -17.73 -13.51 -24.12
C LYS A 306 -16.61 -12.57 -23.70
N PRO A 307 -15.33 -12.95 -23.84
CA PRO A 307 -14.22 -12.08 -23.50
C PRO A 307 -14.27 -10.81 -24.36
N TRP A 308 -13.59 -9.76 -23.91
CA TRP A 308 -13.54 -8.53 -24.69
C TRP A 308 -12.95 -8.77 -26.08
N GLY A 309 -13.60 -8.22 -27.11
CA GLY A 309 -13.07 -8.22 -28.47
C GLY A 309 -11.78 -7.40 -28.59
N GLN A 310 -11.03 -7.62 -29.68
CA GLN A 310 -9.70 -7.03 -29.92
C GLN A 310 -9.69 -5.49 -29.93
N PHE A 311 -10.80 -4.84 -30.31
CA PHE A 311 -10.84 -3.38 -30.49
C PHE A 311 -11.62 -2.63 -29.40
N THR A 312 -12.70 -3.21 -28.87
CA THR A 312 -13.59 -2.49 -27.93
C THR A 312 -12.97 -2.25 -26.56
N SER A 313 -12.19 -3.20 -26.02
CA SER A 313 -11.55 -3.08 -24.70
C SER A 313 -10.42 -2.05 -24.68
N PHE A 314 -9.56 -2.06 -25.70
CA PHE A 314 -8.39 -1.20 -25.78
C PHE A 314 -8.77 0.27 -25.90
N PHE A 315 -9.74 0.63 -26.76
CA PHE A 315 -10.16 2.02 -26.94
C PHE A 315 -10.96 2.56 -25.76
N THR A 316 -11.78 1.74 -25.11
CA THR A 316 -12.52 2.18 -23.92
C THR A 316 -11.56 2.42 -22.74
N TYR A 317 -10.51 1.60 -22.62
CA TYR A 317 -9.45 1.78 -21.63
C TYR A 317 -8.57 3.00 -21.94
N LEU A 318 -8.12 3.16 -23.19
CA LEU A 318 -7.32 4.30 -23.61
C LEU A 318 -8.11 5.61 -23.44
N ALA A 319 -9.40 5.63 -23.76
CA ALA A 319 -10.26 6.79 -23.55
C ALA A 319 -10.46 7.10 -22.06
N ALA A 320 -10.63 6.08 -21.21
CA ALA A 320 -10.72 6.24 -19.75
C ALA A 320 -9.41 6.77 -19.14
N LEU A 321 -8.27 6.29 -19.62
CA LEU A 321 -6.94 6.70 -19.13
C LEU A 321 -6.53 8.09 -19.65
N LEU A 322 -6.87 8.42 -20.90
CA LEU A 322 -6.67 9.75 -21.47
C LEU A 322 -7.61 10.80 -20.86
N SER A 323 -8.88 10.48 -20.62
CA SER A 323 -9.82 11.42 -19.99
C SER A 323 -9.46 11.73 -18.53
N SER A 324 -8.95 10.74 -17.77
CA SER A 324 -8.49 10.95 -16.40
C SER A 324 -7.16 11.70 -16.34
N SER A 325 -6.22 11.45 -17.26
CA SER A 325 -4.96 12.19 -17.32
C SER A 325 -5.13 13.63 -17.80
N LEU A 326 -5.91 13.88 -18.85
CA LEU A 326 -6.09 15.23 -19.44
C LEU A 326 -6.66 16.26 -18.46
N HIS A 327 -7.55 15.86 -17.55
CA HIS A 327 -8.06 16.77 -16.51
C HIS A 327 -7.11 16.99 -15.33
N THR A 328 -6.08 16.17 -15.19
CA THR A 328 -5.11 16.30 -14.10
C THR A 328 -3.95 17.24 -14.47
N PHE A 329 -3.77 17.54 -15.77
CA PHE A 329 -2.71 18.39 -16.31
C PHE A 329 -3.16 19.82 -16.71
N SER A 330 -4.44 20.13 -16.61
CA SER A 330 -5.00 21.48 -16.81
C SER A 330 -5.26 22.18 -15.48
#